data_AF-A0A7H9FFN5-F1
#
_entry.id   AF-A0A7H9FFN5-F1
#
_cell.length_a   1.000
_cell.length_b   1.000
_cell.length_c   1.000
_cell.angle_alpha   90.00
_cell.angle_beta   90.00
_cell.angle_gamma   90.00
#
_symmetry.space_group_name_H-M   'P 1'
#
loop_
_entity.id
_entity.type
_entity.pdbx_description
1 polymer ?
#
loop_
_entity_poly.entity_id
_entity_poly.type
_entity_poly.pdbx_seq_one_letter_code
_entity_poly.pdbx_strand_id
1 'polypeptide(L)'
;MTKNFLIRNVPDDMFEQLQAISKKYNYPSFNEFMLSQVQNIVMNDGLNLYNNQFAETLSDIKKQQSQILELMLKNEISLSALNVKQDIVNELTTNWLHFMDDVSALEAERRSGGV
;
A
#
# COMPACT_ATOMS: atom_id res chain seq x y z
N MET A 1 -24.79 -33.15 -17.82
CA MET A 1 -25.37 -34.04 -16.78
C MET A 1 -25.78 -33.19 -15.60
N THR A 2 -27.01 -33.31 -15.13
CA THR A 2 -27.45 -32.65 -13.89
C THR A 2 -27.03 -33.49 -12.69
N LYS A 3 -26.35 -32.90 -11.71
CA LYS A 3 -25.99 -33.55 -10.44
C LYS A 3 -26.91 -33.02 -9.35
N ASN A 4 -27.48 -33.91 -8.54
CA ASN A 4 -28.36 -33.55 -7.43
C ASN A 4 -27.65 -33.82 -6.11
N PHE A 5 -27.75 -32.87 -5.18
CA PHE A 5 -27.25 -32.99 -3.81
C PHE A 5 -28.41 -32.94 -2.84
N LEU A 6 -28.40 -33.83 -1.83
CA LEU A 6 -29.38 -33.84 -0.75
C LEU A 6 -28.64 -33.68 0.57
N ILE A 7 -28.92 -32.58 1.27
CA ILE A 7 -28.39 -32.32 2.61
C ILE A 7 -29.47 -32.75 3.62
N ARG A 8 -29.12 -33.68 4.51
CA ARG A 8 -30.03 -34.22 5.53
C ARG A 8 -29.64 -33.71 6.92
N ASN A 9 -30.57 -33.81 7.86
CA ASN A 9 -30.39 -33.42 9.26
C ASN A 9 -29.99 -31.94 9.43
N VAL A 10 -30.51 -31.06 8.57
CA VAL A 10 -30.39 -29.62 8.77
C VAL A 10 -31.36 -29.23 9.88
N PRO A 11 -30.90 -28.65 11.00
CA PRO A 11 -31.78 -28.13 12.04
C PRO A 11 -32.77 -27.10 11.48
N ASP A 12 -34.01 -27.10 11.97
CA ASP A 12 -35.07 -26.22 11.46
C ASP A 12 -34.69 -24.73 11.59
N ASP A 13 -34.08 -24.35 12.72
CA ASP A 13 -33.59 -22.99 12.97
C ASP A 13 -32.52 -22.56 11.97
N MET A 14 -31.61 -23.49 11.60
CA MET A 14 -30.59 -23.24 10.59
C MET A 14 -31.22 -23.07 9.20
N PHE A 15 -32.20 -23.91 8.86
CA PHE A 15 -32.89 -23.83 7.58
C PHE A 15 -33.67 -22.52 7.43
N GLU A 16 -34.37 -22.08 8.47
CA GLU A 16 -35.07 -20.79 8.51
C GLU A 16 -34.10 -19.62 8.34
N GLN A 17 -32.96 -19.64 9.01
CA GLN A 17 -31.93 -18.62 8.87
C GLN A 17 -31.37 -18.56 7.43
N LEU A 18 -31.08 -19.71 6.82
CA LEU A 18 -30.61 -19.77 5.44
C LEU A 18 -31.67 -19.19 4.48
N GLN A 19 -32.95 -19.49 4.68
CA GLN A 19 -34.02 -18.89 3.87
C GLN A 19 -34.13 -17.38 4.09
N ALA A 20 -34.04 -16.91 5.33
CA ALA A 20 -34.11 -15.48 5.66
C ALA A 20 -32.96 -14.72 4.97
N ILE A 21 -31.75 -15.28 4.99
CA ILE A 21 -30.59 -14.73 4.30
C ILE A 21 -30.83 -14.70 2.79
N SER A 22 -31.28 -15.80 2.19
CA SER A 22 -31.59 -15.87 0.75
C SER A 22 -32.57 -14.77 0.31
N LYS A 23 -33.63 -14.53 1.08
CA LYS A 23 -34.60 -13.45 0.84
C LYS A 23 -33.99 -12.07 1.06
N LYS A 24 -33.23 -11.88 2.14
CA LYS A 24 -32.58 -10.60 2.48
C LYS A 24 -31.66 -10.09 1.36
N TYR A 25 -30.92 -10.99 0.72
CA TYR A 25 -30.03 -10.66 -0.40
C TYR A 25 -30.70 -10.82 -1.77
N ASN A 26 -32.02 -11.01 -1.80
CA ASN A 26 -32.85 -11.02 -3.00
C ASN A 26 -32.41 -12.04 -4.07
N TYR A 27 -32.00 -13.24 -3.62
CA TYR A 27 -31.64 -14.32 -4.54
C TYR A 27 -32.86 -14.80 -5.35
N PRO A 28 -32.69 -15.16 -6.63
CA PRO A 28 -33.79 -15.63 -7.48
C PRO A 28 -34.47 -16.90 -6.96
N SER A 29 -33.72 -17.77 -6.27
CA SER A 29 -34.26 -18.95 -5.58
C SER A 29 -33.35 -19.36 -4.43
N PHE A 30 -33.91 -20.16 -3.51
CA PHE A 30 -33.12 -20.76 -2.43
C PHE A 30 -32.02 -21.69 -2.98
N ASN A 31 -32.28 -22.41 -4.08
CA ASN A 31 -31.27 -23.26 -4.72
C ASN A 31 -30.11 -22.44 -5.29
N GLU A 32 -30.39 -21.29 -5.91
CA GLU A 32 -29.36 -20.38 -6.42
C GLU A 32 -28.49 -19.85 -5.28
N PHE A 33 -29.13 -19.49 -4.16
CA PHE A 33 -28.42 -19.12 -2.94
C PHE A 33 -27.51 -20.25 -2.45
N MET A 34 -28.02 -21.48 -2.29
CA MET A 34 -27.22 -22.61 -1.83
C MET A 34 -26.06 -22.92 -2.78
N LEU A 35 -26.28 -22.83 -4.10
CA LEU A 35 -25.23 -23.02 -5.10
C LEU A 35 -24.12 -21.98 -4.96
N SER A 36 -24.48 -20.70 -4.74
CA SER A 36 -23.50 -19.63 -4.50
C SER A 36 -22.64 -19.90 -3.27
N GLN A 37 -23.22 -20.48 -2.20
CA GLN A 37 -22.46 -20.82 -0.99
C GLN A 37 -21.49 -21.97 -1.24
N VAL A 38 -21.90 -23.00 -1.98
CA VAL A 38 -21.00 -24.09 -2.40
C VAL A 38 -19.87 -23.55 -3.30
N GLN A 39 -20.20 -22.64 -4.22
CA GLN A 39 -19.20 -22.01 -5.08
C GLN A 39 -18.20 -21.19 -4.25
N ASN A 40 -18.65 -20.45 -3.24
CA ASN A 40 -17.79 -19.73 -2.32
C ASN A 40 -16.87 -20.68 -1.54
N ILE A 41 -17.35 -21.85 -1.13
CA ILE A 41 -16.50 -22.86 -0.47
C ILE A 41 -15.39 -23.35 -1.40
N VAL A 42 -15.73 -23.61 -2.67
CA VAL A 42 -14.75 -24.07 -3.69
C VAL A 42 -13.75 -22.96 -4.03
N MET A 43 -14.21 -21.73 -4.24
CA MET A 43 -13.34 -20.60 -4.58
C MET A 43 -12.40 -20.22 -3.44
N ASN A 44 -12.81 -20.43 -2.19
CA ASN A 44 -12.02 -20.08 -1.01
C ASN A 44 -11.19 -21.25 -0.47
N ASP A 45 -11.16 -22.41 -1.16
CA ASP A 45 -10.39 -23.60 -0.78
C ASP A 45 -10.54 -24.03 0.70
N GLY A 46 -11.78 -24.02 1.22
CA GLY A 46 -12.11 -24.61 2.52
C GLY A 46 -12.29 -23.67 3.72
N LEU A 47 -13.55 -23.23 3.90
CA LEU A 47 -14.32 -23.17 5.17
C LEU A 47 -13.86 -22.33 6.39
N ASN A 48 -12.82 -21.52 6.31
CA ASN A 48 -12.42 -20.69 7.47
C ASN A 48 -11.89 -19.32 7.00
N LEU A 49 -12.33 -18.22 7.66
CA LEU A 49 -11.87 -16.83 7.41
C LEU A 49 -10.33 -16.69 7.38
N TYR A 50 -9.62 -17.57 8.09
CA TYR A 50 -8.18 -17.59 8.26
C TYR A 50 -7.45 -18.64 7.39
N ASN A 51 -8.16 -19.65 6.89
CA ASN A 51 -7.61 -20.68 5.99
C ASN A 51 -8.31 -20.60 4.64
N ASN A 52 -8.05 -19.52 3.92
CA ASN A 52 -8.49 -19.36 2.55
C ASN A 52 -7.46 -18.54 1.78
N GLN A 53 -7.47 -18.64 0.45
CA GLN A 53 -6.58 -17.91 -0.44
C GLN A 53 -6.61 -16.38 -0.20
N PHE A 54 -7.75 -15.84 0.24
CA PHE A 54 -7.87 -14.42 0.57
C PHE A 54 -7.08 -14.04 1.82
N ALA A 55 -7.08 -14.87 2.87
CA ALA A 55 -6.30 -14.66 4.09
C ALA A 55 -4.79 -14.74 3.81
N GLU A 56 -4.37 -15.69 2.96
CA GLU A 56 -2.97 -15.78 2.49
C GLU A 56 -2.57 -14.53 1.72
N THR A 57 -3.38 -14.13 0.74
CA THR A 57 -3.16 -12.90 -0.04
C THR A 57 -3.09 -11.66 0.87
N LEU A 58 -3.96 -11.56 1.88
CA LEU A 58 -3.95 -10.45 2.83
C LEU A 58 -2.68 -10.44 3.70
N SER A 59 -2.21 -11.61 4.13
CA SER A 59 -0.95 -11.76 4.85
C SER A 59 0.23 -11.27 4.02
N ASP A 60 0.28 -11.67 2.74
CA ASP A 60 1.32 -11.25 1.80
C ASP A 60 1.29 -9.74 1.54
N ILE A 61 0.10 -9.16 1.34
CA ILE A 61 -0.08 -7.70 1.21
C ILE A 61 0.46 -6.99 2.46
N LYS A 62 0.13 -7.47 3.66
CA LYS A 62 0.60 -6.87 4.91
C LYS A 62 2.13 -6.93 5.02
N LYS A 63 2.75 -8.04 4.59
CA LYS A 63 4.20 -8.18 4.55
C LYS A 63 4.84 -7.21 3.57
N GLN A 64 4.29 -7.07 2.37
CA GLN A 64 4.74 -6.10 1.36
C GLN A 64 4.62 -4.65 1.87
N GLN A 65 3.51 -4.31 2.54
CA GLN A 65 3.34 -2.98 3.15
C GLN A 65 4.43 -2.68 4.18
N SER A 66 4.79 -3.64 5.03
CA SER A 66 5.88 -3.46 5.99
C SER A 66 7.21 -3.17 5.31
N GLN A 67 7.52 -3.88 4.22
CA GLN A 67 8.75 -3.66 3.44
C GLN A 67 8.76 -2.29 2.76
N ILE A 68 7.62 -1.84 2.22
CA ILE A 68 7.48 -0.51 1.62
C ILE A 68 7.75 0.57 2.68
N LEU A 69 7.20 0.44 3.88
CA LEU A 69 7.42 1.39 4.97
C LEU A 69 8.90 1.48 5.37
N GLU A 70 9.61 0.34 5.45
CA GLU A 70 11.05 0.34 5.72
C GLU A 70 11.85 1.04 4.62
N LEU A 71 11.49 0.84 3.35
CA LEU A 71 12.14 1.51 2.22
C LEU A 71 11.85 3.01 2.21
N MET A 72 10.63 3.42 2.53
CA MET A 72 10.26 4.84 2.66
C MET A 72 11.06 5.53 3.75
N LEU A 73 11.22 4.90 4.91
CA LEU A 73 12.04 5.44 6.00
C LEU A 73 13.50 5.61 5.58
N LYS A 74 14.08 4.62 4.89
CA LYS A 74 15.46 4.71 4.37
C LYS A 74 15.60 5.85 3.36
N ASN A 75 14.61 6.04 2.49
CA ASN A 75 14.59 7.14 1.53
C ASN A 75 14.49 8.49 2.22
N GLU A 76 13.66 8.63 3.25
CA GLU A 76 13.52 9.88 4.00
C GLU A 76 14.82 10.27 4.72
N ILE A 77 15.48 9.30 5.38
CA ILE A 77 16.81 9.52 5.98
C ILE A 77 17.83 9.96 4.93
N SER A 78 17.83 9.31 3.76
CA SER A 78 18.75 9.64 2.66
C SER A 78 18.49 11.04 2.10
N LEU A 79 17.22 11.42 1.93
CA LEU A 79 16.82 12.75 1.49
C LEU A 79 17.21 13.82 2.49
N SER A 80 17.00 13.57 3.79
CA SER A 80 17.45 14.48 4.85
C SER A 80 18.96 14.69 4.80
N ALA A 81 19.74 13.61 4.65
CA ALA A 81 21.19 13.71 4.50
C ALA A 81 21.63 14.46 3.23
N LEU A 82 20.91 14.28 2.12
CA LEU A 82 21.15 15.03 0.89
C LEU A 82 20.84 16.52 1.04
N ASN A 83 19.76 16.88 1.75
CA ASN A 83 19.41 18.26 2.01
C ASN A 83 20.51 18.97 2.82
N VAL A 84 21.04 18.34 3.87
CA VAL A 84 22.17 18.89 4.64
C VAL A 84 23.40 19.13 3.74
N LYS A 85 23.70 18.20 2.84
CA LYS A 85 24.79 18.38 1.88
C LYS A 85 24.51 19.53 0.91
N GLN A 86 23.25 19.69 0.48
CA GLN A 86 22.85 20.79 -0.38
C GLN A 86 23.04 22.14 0.30
N ASP A 87 22.72 22.26 1.60
CA ASP A 87 22.93 23.48 2.38
C ASP A 87 24.42 23.88 2.41
N ILE A 88 25.30 22.90 2.65
CA ILE A 88 26.77 23.13 2.62
C ILE A 88 27.22 23.58 1.23
N VAL A 89 26.74 22.92 0.18
CA VAL A 89 27.10 23.30 -1.21
C VAL A 89 26.62 24.71 -1.52
N ASN A 90 25.42 25.09 -1.09
CA ASN A 90 24.88 26.43 -1.28
C ASN A 90 25.72 27.49 -0.54
N GLU A 91 26.10 27.22 0.70
CA GLU A 91 26.97 28.12 1.50
C GLU A 91 28.33 28.30 0.82
N LEU A 92 28.99 27.20 0.44
CA LEU A 92 30.29 27.25 -0.23
C LEU A 92 30.23 27.99 -1.57
N THR A 93 29.17 27.78 -2.34
CA THR A 93 28.97 28.46 -3.63
C THR A 93 28.76 29.96 -3.42
N THR A 94 27.94 30.34 -2.42
CA THR A 94 27.69 31.75 -2.09
C THR A 94 28.97 32.45 -1.61
N ASN A 95 29.73 31.80 -0.73
CA ASN A 95 31.02 32.32 -0.25
C ASN A 95 32.03 32.48 -1.40
N TRP A 96 32.07 31.52 -2.32
CA TRP A 96 32.95 31.60 -3.49
C TRP A 96 32.57 32.76 -4.41
N LEU A 97 31.27 32.99 -4.65
CA LEU A 97 30.80 34.14 -5.44
C LEU A 97 31.21 35.47 -4.79
N HIS A 98 30.99 35.62 -3.49
CA HIS A 98 31.43 36.82 -2.76
C HIS A 98 32.95 37.04 -2.84
N PHE A 99 33.74 35.98 -2.66
CA PHE A 99 35.18 36.06 -2.83
C PHE A 99 35.59 36.53 -4.25
N MET A 100 34.92 36.02 -5.30
CA MET A 100 35.18 36.43 -6.67
C MET A 100 34.80 37.89 -6.94
N ASP A 101 33.72 38.37 -6.34
CA ASP A 101 33.31 39.79 -6.40
C ASP A 101 34.36 40.69 -5.72
N ASP A 102 34.83 40.32 -4.53
CA ASP A 102 35.86 41.05 -3.79
C ASP A 102 37.19 41.11 -4.56
N VAL A 103 37.62 39.97 -5.14
CA VAL A 103 38.82 39.92 -5.99
C VAL A 103 38.67 40.85 -7.20
N SER A 104 37.50 40.83 -7.83
CA SER A 104 37.22 41.68 -8.99
C SER A 104 37.22 43.17 -8.63
N ALA A 105 36.68 43.53 -7.47
CA ALA A 105 36.69 44.89 -6.94
C ALA A 105 38.13 45.37 -6.66
N LEU A 106 38.94 44.54 -6.00
CA LEU A 106 40.35 44.84 -5.73
C LEU A 106 41.16 45.01 -7.03
N GLU A 107 40.92 44.18 -8.04
CA GLU A 107 41.55 44.36 -9.35
C GLU A 107 41.13 45.68 -10.01
N ALA A 108 39.87 46.07 -9.90
CA ALA A 108 39.36 47.32 -10.45
C ALA A 108 39.98 48.54 -9.74
N GLU A 109 40.09 48.53 -8.42
CA GLU A 109 40.76 49.56 -7.62
C GLU A 109 42.25 49.69 -7.98
N ARG A 110 42.94 48.55 -8.15
CA ARG A 110 44.34 48.53 -8.57
C ARG A 110 44.54 49.10 -9.98
N ARG A 111 43.61 48.88 -10.89
CA ARG A 111 43.66 49.42 -12.27
C ARG A 111 43.28 50.90 -12.35
N SER A 112 42.46 51.41 -11.43
CA SER A 112 42.05 52.81 -11.38
C SER A 112 43.04 53.73 -10.66
N GLY A 113 44.16 53.18 -10.16
CA GLY A 113 45.25 53.96 -9.54
C GLY A 113 45.02 54.29 -8.07
N GLY A 114 44.20 53.52 -7.35
CA GLY A 114 44.16 53.56 -5.89
C GLY A 114 45.53 53.17 -5.31
N VAL A 115 45.97 53.92 -4.29
CA VAL A 115 47.31 53.91 -3.64
C VAL A 115 47.98 52.54 -3.58
#